data_AF-A0A5R8PHN9-F1
#
_entry.id   AF-A0A5R8PHN9-F1
#
_cell.length_a   1.000
_cell.length_b   1.000
_cell.length_c   1.000
_cell.angle_alpha   90.00
_cell.angle_beta   90.00
_cell.angle_gamma   90.00
#
_symmetry.space_group_name_H-M   'P 1'
#
loop_
_entity.id
_entity.type
_entity.pdbx_description
1 polymer ?
#
loop_
_entity_poly.entity_id
_entity_poly.type
_entity_poly.pdbx_seq_one_letter_code
_entity_poly.pdbx_strand_id
1 'polypeptide(L)' 'MDGTAHAFAYRTHPTEMPTRRVTVHFDGPTPEDALILEYAATTTEAWEFTSAAVHAGLTVTVDGMIRPGLRRLPCHSLWH' A
#
# COMPACT_ATOMS: atom_id res chain seq x y z
N MET A 1 -16.85 5.70 -23.21
CA MET A 1 -15.56 5.23 -23.74
C MET A 1 -14.76 6.46 -24.10
N ASP A 2 -13.83 6.87 -23.24
CA ASP A 2 -12.68 7.68 -23.64
C ASP A 2 -11.53 7.23 -22.75
N GLY A 3 -10.66 6.44 -23.36
CA GLY A 3 -9.47 5.91 -22.73
C GLY A 3 -8.41 7.00 -22.70
N THR A 4 -8.24 7.61 -21.54
CA THR A 4 -6.99 8.30 -21.18
C THR A 4 -6.44 7.65 -19.91
N ALA A 5 -6.10 6.38 -20.07
CA ALA A 5 -5.31 5.64 -19.11
C ALA A 5 -3.82 5.96 -19.33
N HIS A 6 -3.12 6.22 -18.21
CA HIS A 6 -1.67 6.04 -18.03
C HIS A 6 -0.71 6.80 -18.97
N ALA A 7 -0.36 8.02 -18.57
CA ALA A 7 1.02 8.49 -18.72
C ALA A 7 1.28 9.55 -17.65
N PHE A 8 2.47 9.55 -17.05
CA PHE A 8 3.01 10.54 -16.09
C PHE A 8 3.00 10.21 -14.58
N ALA A 9 2.64 9.00 -14.15
CA ALA A 9 3.04 8.54 -12.81
C ALA A 9 4.51 8.05 -12.76
N TYR A 10 5.27 8.17 -13.85
CA TYR A 10 6.66 7.70 -13.96
C TYR A 10 7.72 8.79 -13.70
N ARG A 11 7.36 9.94 -13.11
CA ARG A 11 8.38 10.88 -12.63
C ARG A 11 8.65 10.61 -11.16
N THR A 12 9.70 9.83 -10.94
CA THR A 12 10.66 9.98 -9.85
C THR A 12 10.26 11.05 -8.83
N HIS A 13 9.57 10.65 -7.75
CA HIS A 13 9.53 11.43 -6.51
C HIS A 13 10.52 10.80 -5.53
N PRO A 14 11.81 11.18 -5.56
CA PRO A 14 12.80 10.62 -4.65
C PRO A 14 12.69 11.16 -3.20
N THR A 15 11.58 11.77 -2.78
CA THR A 15 11.54 12.51 -1.50
C THR A 15 10.16 12.71 -0.86
N GLU A 16 9.08 12.09 -1.35
CA GLU A 16 7.82 12.20 -0.60
C GLU A 16 7.90 11.35 0.67
N MET A 17 7.83 12.04 1.82
CA MET A 17 7.85 11.43 3.14
C MET A 17 6.58 10.59 3.33
N PRO A 18 6.69 9.35 3.79
CA PRO A 18 5.53 8.57 4.17
C PRO A 18 4.72 9.28 5.25
N THR A 19 3.42 9.40 5.02
CA THR A 19 2.46 10.01 5.95
C THR A 19 1.35 9.05 6.33
N ARG A 20 1.29 7.87 5.69
CA ARG A 20 0.24 6.87 5.84
C ARG A 20 0.83 5.53 6.23
N ARG A 21 0.24 4.90 7.24
CA ARG A 21 0.51 3.51 7.54
C ARG A 21 -0.54 2.65 6.84
N VAL A 22 -0.08 1.67 6.06
CA VAL A 22 -0.89 0.63 5.45
C VAL A 22 -0.71 -0.64 6.26
N THR A 23 -1.80 -1.22 6.73
CA THR A 23 -1.81 -2.49 7.46
C THR A 23 -2.56 -3.53 6.64
N VAL A 24 -1.89 -4.62 6.30
CA VAL A 24 -2.44 -5.72 5.51
C VAL A 24 -2.69 -6.90 6.43
N HIS A 25 -3.90 -7.43 6.38
CA HIS A 25 -4.32 -8.59 7.16
C HIS A 25 -4.41 -9.80 6.23
N PHE A 26 -3.67 -10.85 6.58
CA PHE A 26 -3.79 -12.17 5.97
C PHE A 26 -4.41 -13.09 6.99
N ASP A 27 -5.65 -13.50 6.74
CA ASP A 27 -6.33 -14.45 7.59
C ASP A 27 -5.75 -15.86 7.39
N GLY A 28 -5.39 -16.51 8.49
CA GLY A 28 -5.03 -17.92 8.50
C GLY A 28 -6.25 -18.81 8.78
N PRO A 29 -6.09 -20.15 8.74
CA PRO A 29 -7.17 -21.08 9.08
C PRO A 29 -7.64 -20.95 10.53
N THR A 30 -6.82 -20.37 11.42
CA THR A 30 -7.21 -19.97 12.77
C THR A 30 -6.86 -18.49 13.02
N PRO A 31 -7.47 -17.83 14.03
CA PRO A 31 -7.12 -16.47 14.41
C PRO A 31 -5.65 -16.31 14.85
N GLU A 32 -5.03 -17.37 15.36
CA GLU A 32 -3.62 -17.38 15.80
C GLU A 32 -2.65 -17.44 14.61
N ASP A 33 -3.14 -17.89 13.44
CA ASP A 33 -2.39 -17.93 12.18
C ASP A 33 -2.50 -16.63 11.37
N ALA A 34 -3.21 -15.61 11.88
CA ALA A 34 -3.36 -14.35 11.19
C ALA A 34 -2.02 -13.60 11.11
N LEU A 35 -1.62 -13.23 9.90
CA LEU A 35 -0.41 -12.45 9.65
C LEU A 35 -0.78 -10.99 9.37
N ILE A 36 -0.12 -10.07 10.08
CA ILE A 36 -0.29 -8.63 9.90
C ILE A 36 1.02 -8.04 9.38
N LEU A 37 0.95 -7.33 8.26
CA LEU A 37 2.10 -6.60 7.70
C LEU A 37 1.81 -5.09 7.70
N GLU A 38 2.72 -4.31 8.28
CA GLU A 38 2.58 -2.86 8.35
C GLU A 38 3.66 -2.15 7.49
N TYR A 39 3.23 -1.16 6.72
CA TYR A 39 4.08 -0.42 5.81
C TYR A 39 3.86 1.09 5.89
N ALA A 40 4.94 1.84 5.73
CA ALA A 40 4.90 3.29 5.55
C ALA A 40 4.71 3.60 4.07
N ALA A 41 3.74 4.45 3.76
CA ALA A 41 3.38 4.87 2.41
C ALA A 41 3.10 6.37 2.34
N THR A 42 3.24 6.94 1.15
CA THR A 42 2.62 8.23 0.81
C THR A 42 1.11 8.07 0.65
N THR A 43 0.38 9.18 0.58
CA THR A 43 -1.07 9.14 0.30
C THR A 43 -1.37 8.44 -1.03
N THR A 44 -0.60 8.74 -2.08
CA THR A 44 -0.75 8.13 -3.40
C THR A 44 -0.44 6.64 -3.36
N GLU A 45 0.69 6.24 -2.77
CA GLU A 45 1.07 4.83 -2.64
C GLU A 45 0.01 4.02 -1.87
N ALA A 46 -0.53 4.58 -0.78
CA ALA A 46 -1.58 3.94 0.01
C ALA A 46 -2.88 3.75 -0.79
N TRP A 47 -3.25 4.74 -1.62
CA TRP A 47 -4.45 4.65 -2.45
C TRP A 47 -4.32 3.56 -3.54
N GLU A 48 -3.22 3.57 -4.29
CA GLU A 48 -2.94 2.56 -5.33
C GLU A 48 -2.93 1.15 -4.76
N PHE A 49 -2.23 0.97 -3.63
CA PHE A 49 -2.16 -0.33 -2.96
C PHE A 49 -3.51 -0.79 -2.43
N THR A 50 -4.28 0.09 -1.78
CA THR A 50 -5.59 -0.28 -1.25
C THR A 50 -6.55 -0.66 -2.37
N SER A 51 -6.50 0.03 -3.52
CA SER A 51 -7.30 -0.35 -4.69
C SER A 51 -6.95 -1.76 -5.16
N ALA A 52 -5.66 -2.07 -5.35
CA ALA A 52 -5.22 -3.40 -5.76
C ALA A 52 -5.57 -4.49 -4.73
N ALA A 53 -5.36 -4.20 -3.45
CA ALA A 53 -5.62 -5.14 -2.36
C ALA A 53 -7.11 -5.49 -2.24
N VAL A 54 -8.01 -4.51 -2.38
CA VAL A 54 -9.45 -4.74 -2.42
C VAL A 54 -9.83 -5.61 -3.62
N HIS A 55 -9.26 -5.35 -4.79
CA HIS A 55 -9.48 -6.20 -5.97
C HIS A 55 -8.98 -7.64 -5.78
N ALA A 56 -7.92 -7.83 -4.99
CA ALA A 56 -7.39 -9.15 -4.63
C ALA A 56 -8.14 -9.82 -3.46
N GLY A 57 -9.15 -9.16 -2.87
CA GLY A 57 -9.91 -9.67 -1.73
C GLY A 57 -9.15 -9.63 -0.40
N LEU A 58 -8.11 -8.79 -0.28
CA LEU A 58 -7.35 -8.63 0.95
C LEU A 58 -8.00 -7.58 1.86
N THR A 59 -7.92 -7.84 3.17
CA THR A 59 -8.32 -6.86 4.19
C THR A 59 -7.17 -5.90 4.45
N VAL A 60 -7.39 -4.62 4.18
CA VAL A 60 -6.38 -3.56 4.37
C VAL A 60 -6.98 -2.39 5.13
N THR A 61 -6.19 -1.81 6.04
CA THR A 61 -6.52 -0.56 6.72
C THR A 61 -5.44 0.48 6.47
N VAL A 62 -5.83 1.76 6.45
CA VAL A 62 -4.92 2.89 6.26
C VAL A 62 -5.17 3.94 7.34
N ASP A 63 -4.11 4.34 8.04
CA ASP A 63 -4.16 5.37 9.07
C ASP A 63 -2.94 6.31 9.01
N GLY A 64 -2.89 7.32 9.88
CA GLY A 64 -1.80 8.30 9.95
C GLY A 64 -0.72 7.97 11.00
N MET A 65 -0.79 6.82 11.67
CA MET A 65 0.12 6.43 12.76
C MET A 65 1.40 5.82 12.20
N ILE A 66 2.20 6.65 11.52
CA ILE A 66 3.56 6.30 11.13
C ILE A 66 4.44 6.23 12.37
N ARG A 67 5.14 5.10 12.54
CA ARG A 67 6.14 4.90 13.59
C ARG A 67 7.54 4.86 12.98
N PRO A 68 8.58 5.34 13.69
CA PRO A 68 9.96 5.14 13.28
C PRO A 68 10.26 3.65 13.07
N GLY A 69 10.95 3.30 11.99
CA GLY A 69 11.33 1.91 11.68
C GLY A 69 10.30 1.11 10.88
N LEU A 70 9.15 1.69 10.53
CA LEU A 70 8.18 1.04 9.65
C LEU A 70 8.76 0.88 8.23
N ARG A 71 8.62 -0.31 7.66
CA ARG A 71 9.17 -0.60 6.32
C ARG A 71 8.39 0.17 5.27
N ARG A 72 9.07 0.79 4.30
CA ARG A 72 8.37 1.46 3.19
C ARG A 72 7.64 0.43 2.33
N LEU A 73 6.44 0.80 1.86
CA LEU A 73 5.62 -0.04 1.00
C LEU A 73 6.37 -0.35 -0.31
N PRO A 74 6.49 -1.63 -0.73
CA PRO A 74 7.32 -2.02 -1.86
C PRO A 74 6.67 -1.79 -3.25
N CYS A 75 5.79 -0.79 -3.40
CA CYS A 75 5.03 -0.58 -4.64
C CYS A 75 5.91 -0.31 -5.87
N HIS A 76 7.09 0.30 -5.73
CA HIS A 76 7.97 0.55 -6.88
C HIS A 76 8.46 -0.73 -7.59
N SER A 77 8.52 -1.87 -6.90
CA SER A 77 9.05 -3.13 -7.44
C SER A 77 7.99 -4.15 -7.87
N LEU A 78 6.71 -3.91 -7.56
CA LEU A 78 5.63 -4.90 -7.76
C LEU A 78 4.81 -4.70 -9.05
N TRP A 79 4.97 -3.56 -9.73
CA TRP A 79 4.13 -3.15 -10.86
C TRP A 79 4.91 -3.06 -12.19
N HIS A 80 6.02 -3.81 -12.30
CA HIS A 80 6.84 -3.91 -13.51
C HIS A 80 6.46 -5.08 -14.39
#